data_AF-A0A924UAK2-F1
#
_entry.id   AF-A0A924UAK2-F1
#
_cell.length_a   1.000
_cell.length_b   1.000
_cell.length_c   1.000
_cell.angle_alpha   90.00
_cell.angle_beta   90.00
_cell.angle_gamma   90.00
#
_symmetry.space_group_name_H-M   'P 1'
#
loop_
_entity.id
_entity.type
_entity.pdbx_description
1 polymer ?
#
loop_
_entity_poly.entity_id
_entity_poly.type
_entity_poly.pdbx_seq_one_letter_code
_entity_poly.pdbx_strand_id
1 'polypeptide(L)' 'MADTAPDYRSTVFLPETDFPMRAGLPQREPDWLARWERIGMAVIAVTVAKVFLIDASGLTGLTRVFSFLGLGLSLAG' A
#
# COMPACT_ATOMS: atom_id res chain seq x y z
N MET A 1 6.70 -4.70 19.20
CA MET A 1 7.82 -5.50 19.75
C MET A 1 8.19 -6.47 18.65
N ALA A 2 9.17 -6.12 17.81
CA ALA A 2 9.50 -6.90 16.62
C ALA A 2 10.49 -8.01 16.99
N ASP A 3 10.08 -9.23 16.65
CA ASP A 3 10.86 -10.38 16.20
C ASP A 3 11.98 -10.93 17.10
N THR A 4 11.66 -12.01 17.83
CA THR A 4 12.59 -12.86 18.59
C THR A 4 13.16 -13.98 17.70
N ALA A 5 13.37 -13.72 16.40
CA ALA A 5 14.01 -14.69 15.52
C ALA A 5 15.52 -14.75 15.80
N PRO A 6 16.13 -15.94 15.91
CA PRO A 6 17.58 -16.04 16.10
C PRO A 6 18.33 -15.49 14.88
N ASP A 7 19.31 -14.62 15.09
CA ASP A 7 20.17 -14.08 14.02
C ASP A 7 21.30 -15.06 13.69
N TYR A 8 21.14 -15.81 12.59
CA TYR A 8 22.09 -16.81 12.13
C TYR A 8 23.24 -16.25 11.30
N ARG A 9 23.27 -14.94 11.01
CA ARG A 9 24.30 -14.32 10.15
C ARG A 9 25.72 -14.60 10.65
N SER A 10 25.93 -14.66 11.96
CA SER A 10 27.22 -14.93 12.59
C SER A 10 27.67 -16.39 12.52
N THR A 11 26.76 -17.33 12.21
CA THR A 11 27.09 -18.76 12.10
C THR A 11 27.56 -19.17 10.71
N VAL A 12 27.39 -18.29 9.71
CA VAL A 12 27.79 -18.54 8.33
C VAL A 12 29.04 -17.72 8.02
N PHE A 13 30.16 -18.39 7.72
CA PHE A 13 31.40 -17.75 7.27
C PHE A 13 31.27 -17.29 5.81
N LEU A 14 30.57 -16.19 5.59
CA LEU A 14 30.50 -15.52 4.28
C LEU A 14 31.71 -14.58 4.13
N PRO A 15 32.49 -14.68 3.05
CA PRO A 15 33.52 -13.69 2.77
C PRO A 15 32.86 -12.34 2.47
N GLU A 16 33.38 -11.26 3.07
CA GLU A 16 32.98 -9.91 2.66
C GLU A 16 33.49 -9.66 1.23
N THR A 17 32.61 -9.13 0.38
CA THR A 17 32.91 -8.93 -1.04
C THR A 17 32.69 -7.47 -1.39
N ASP A 18 33.67 -6.86 -2.06
CA ASP A 18 33.56 -5.49 -2.60
C ASP A 18 32.70 -5.40 -3.88
N PHE A 19 32.12 -6.52 -4.35
CA PHE A 19 31.34 -6.52 -5.58
C PHE A 19 30.02 -5.75 -5.38
N PRO A 20 29.80 -4.65 -6.13
CA PRO A 20 28.57 -3.89 -6.00
C PRO A 20 27.38 -4.71 -6.50
N MET A 21 26.21 -4.42 -5.93
CA MET A 21 24.95 -5.01 -6.37
C MET A 21 24.72 -4.69 -7.85
N ARG A 22 24.47 -5.74 -8.65
CA ARG A 22 24.43 -5.63 -10.11
C ARG A 22 23.24 -4.76 -10.56
N ALA A 23 23.33 -4.22 -11.78
CA ALA A 23 22.26 -3.47 -12.45
C ALA A 23 21.80 -2.16 -11.77
N GLY A 24 22.54 -1.63 -10.79
CA GLY A 24 22.20 -0.37 -10.11
C GLY A 24 20.95 -0.47 -9.22
N LEU A 25 20.65 -1.68 -8.74
CA LEU A 25 19.49 -1.97 -7.88
C LEU A 25 19.38 -1.03 -6.66
N PRO A 26 20.47 -0.67 -5.94
CA PRO A 26 20.36 0.23 -4.78
C PRO A 26 19.77 1.59 -5.11
N GLN A 27 19.95 2.08 -6.35
CA GLN A 27 19.32 3.32 -6.81
C GLN A 27 17.92 3.11 -7.42
N ARG A 28 17.67 1.97 -8.09
CA ARG A 28 16.42 1.75 -8.84
C ARG A 28 15.27 1.20 -8.00
N GLU A 29 15.55 0.43 -6.97
CA GLU A 29 14.52 -0.13 -6.10
C GLU A 29 13.66 0.95 -5.42
N PRO A 30 14.24 2.03 -4.84
CA PRO A 30 13.45 3.11 -4.28
C PRO A 30 12.55 3.80 -5.31
N ASP A 31 13.07 4.04 -6.52
CA ASP A 31 12.33 4.69 -7.61
C ASP A 31 11.12 3.84 -8.05
N TRP A 32 11.29 2.53 -8.16
CA TRP A 32 10.20 1.62 -8.49
C TRP A 32 9.13 1.60 -7.42
N LEU A 33 9.51 1.49 -6.15
CA LEU A 33 8.56 1.52 -5.03
C LEU A 33 7.73 2.80 -5.04
N ALA A 34 8.39 3.96 -5.19
CA ALA A 34 7.71 5.26 -5.25
C ALA A 34 6.79 5.39 -6.48
N ARG A 35 7.10 4.72 -7.59
CA ARG A 35 6.22 4.67 -8.76
C ARG A 35 4.99 3.81 -8.50
N TRP A 36 5.16 2.61 -7.94
CA TRP A 36 4.06 1.71 -7.64
C TRP A 36 3.11 2.30 -6.60
N GLU A 37 3.64 2.95 -5.56
CA GLU A 37 2.84 3.66 -4.56
C GLU A 37 1.97 4.75 -5.19
N ARG A 38 2.56 5.59 -6.05
CA ARG A 38 1.83 6.65 -6.78
C ARG A 38 0.71 6.08 -7.64
N ILE A 39 0.98 5.01 -8.39
CA ILE A 39 -0.03 4.35 -9.23
C ILE A 39 -1.13 3.74 -8.37
N GLY A 40 -0.76 3.03 -7.29
CA GLY A 40 -1.72 2.43 -6.35
C GLY A 40 -2.66 3.49 -5.76
N MET A 41 -2.10 4.59 -5.25
CA MET A 41 -2.91 5.70 -4.73
C MET A 41 -3.81 6.32 -5.79
N ALA A 42 -3.32 6.53 -7.02
CA ALA A 42 -4.14 7.08 -8.10
C ALA A 42 -5.30 6.14 -8.48
N VAL A 43 -5.07 4.83 -8.55
CA VAL A 43 -6.12 3.84 -8.85
C VAL A 43 -7.17 3.80 -7.74
N ILE A 44 -6.73 3.82 -6.47
CA ILE A 44 -7.65 3.89 -5.32
C ILE A 44 -8.48 5.17 -5.40
N ALA A 45 -7.86 6.32 -5.65
CA ALA A 45 -8.56 7.60 -5.75
C ALA A 45 -9.59 7.61 -6.89
N VAL A 46 -9.24 7.09 -8.06
CA VAL A 46 -10.17 6.97 -9.19
C VAL A 46 -11.34 6.04 -8.86
N THR A 47 -11.07 4.91 -8.20
CA THR A 47 -12.11 3.96 -7.81
C THR A 47 -13.07 4.59 -6.80
N VAL A 48 -12.55 5.27 -5.77
CA VAL A 48 -13.35 6.00 -4.80
C VAL A 48 -14.17 7.09 -5.49
N ALA A 49 -13.54 7.93 -6.31
CA ALA A 49 -14.25 8.99 -7.03
C ALA A 49 -15.37 8.43 -7.90
N LYS A 50 -15.13 7.32 -8.61
CA LYS A 50 -16.15 6.64 -9.42
C LYS A 50 -17.32 6.15 -8.56
N VAL A 51 -17.06 5.52 -7.42
CA VAL A 51 -18.13 5.04 -6.51
C VAL A 51 -19.01 6.19 -6.07
N PHE A 52 -18.43 7.34 -5.71
CA PHE A 52 -19.20 8.49 -5.24
C PHE A 52 -19.91 9.26 -6.37
N LEU A 53 -19.26 9.42 -7.52
CA LEU A 53 -19.78 10.24 -8.62
C LEU A 53 -20.77 9.49 -9.52
N ILE A 54 -20.59 8.18 -9.69
CA ILE A 54 -21.42 7.36 -10.60
C ILE A 54 -22.36 6.49 -9.78
N ASP A 55 -21.81 5.66 -8.90
CA ASP A 55 -22.60 4.58 -8.28
C ASP A 55 -23.51 5.12 -7.15
N ALA A 56 -23.05 6.11 -6.38
CA ALA A 56 -23.80 6.78 -5.33
C ALA A 56 -24.67 7.95 -5.82
N SER A 57 -24.59 8.31 -7.11
CA SER A 57 -25.33 9.46 -7.67
C SER A 57 -26.85 9.32 -7.57
N GLY A 58 -27.36 8.08 -7.55
CA GLY A 58 -28.78 7.77 -7.38
C GLY A 58 -29.27 7.71 -5.93
N LEU A 59 -28.39 7.86 -4.93
CA LEU A 59 -28.78 7.80 -3.52
C LEU A 59 -29.37 9.13 -3.06
N THR A 60 -30.63 9.11 -2.63
CA THR A 60 -31.35 10.30 -2.17
C THR A 60 -31.96 10.13 -0.78
N GLY A 61 -32.07 11.23 -0.03
CA GLY A 61 -32.76 11.28 1.26
C GLY A 61 -32.16 10.31 2.29
N LEU A 62 -33.03 9.54 2.95
CA LEU A 62 -32.69 8.65 4.05
C LEU A 62 -31.74 7.51 3.65
N THR A 63 -31.85 7.00 2.42
CA THR A 63 -31.00 5.91 1.91
C THR A 63 -29.52 6.32 1.83
N ARG A 64 -29.26 7.56 1.39
CA ARG A 64 -27.90 8.13 1.36
C ARG A 64 -27.28 8.21 2.76
N VAL A 65 -28.07 8.61 3.75
CA VAL A 65 -27.62 8.74 5.14
C VAL A 65 -27.24 7.37 5.71
N PHE A 66 -28.09 6.36 5.54
CA PHE A 66 -27.79 5.00 6.01
C PHE A 66 -26.60 4.37 5.29
N SER A 67 -26.47 4.55 3.97
CA SER A 67 -25.32 4.04 3.21
C SER A 67 -23.99 4.62 3.69
N PHE A 68 -23.91 5.93 3.94
CA PHE A 68 -22.69 6.54 4.45
C PHE A 68 -22.44 6.24 5.93
N LEU A 69 -23.50 6.12 6.74
CA LEU A 69 -23.37 5.74 8.15
C LEU A 69 -22.87 4.30 8.31
N GLY A 70 -23.40 3.36 7.51
CA GLY A 70 -22.92 1.97 7.48
C GLY A 70 -21.48 1.84 6.98
N LEU A 71 -21.13 2.58 5.92
CA LEU A 71 -19.76 2.62 5.41
C LEU A 71 -18.77 3.23 6.43
N GLY A 72 -19.18 4.32 7.11
CA GLY A 72 -18.38 4.94 8.16
C GLY A 72 -18.15 4.01 9.36
N LEU A 73 -19.19 3.28 9.79
CA LEU A 73 -19.07 2.30 10.87
C LEU A 73 -18.18 1.12 10.49
N SER A 74 -18.25 0.64 9.24
CA SER A 74 -17.40 -0.45 8.74
C SER A 74 -15.92 -0.08 8.64
N LEU A 75 -15.58 1.20 8.46
CA LEU A 75 -14.20 1.68 8.40
C LEU A 75 -13.63 2.07 9.77
N ALA A 76 -14.50 2.28 10.77
CA ALA A 76 -14.11 2.63 12.12
C ALA A 76 -13.73 1.41 12.99
N GLY A 77 -13.95 0.19 12.48
CA GLY A 77 -13.65 -1.09 13.14
C GLY A 77 -12.32 -1.70 12.69
#